data_AF-A0A0D1YVJ1-F1
#
_entry.id   AF-A0A0D1YVJ1-F1
#
_cell.length_a   1.000
_cell.length_b   1.000
_cell.length_c   1.000
_cell.angle_alpha   90.00
_cell.angle_beta   90.00
_cell.angle_gamma   90.00
#
_symmetry.space_group_name_H-M   'P 1'
#
loop_
_entity.id
_entity.type
_entity.pdbx_description
1 polymer ?
#
loop_
_entity_poly.entity_id
_entity_poly.type
_entity_poly.pdbx_seq_one_letter_code
_entity_poly.pdbx_strand_id
1 'polypeptide(L)'
;MSQESPYTTLLSSLLPPSTPHIPLSLPVSPHKAHIPAQKISSLQLHPVIESALHIINLDLPSAHFLLRHMQAKPAWEAMYLHGILHRIEGDIDNARAWYGDVQDSEVFQTVWRDNDTGSNQSNAIDRAKSFLDKVELYKDSLLSKKQAANPSSSVDVDTMTQTSLNELRHFLSFCESKFGTDPVTDASSVWISMGDKHKDQAAQMITGGEGWREF
;
A
#
# COMPACT_ATOMS: atom_id res chain seq x y z
N MET A 1 8.89 9.17 -32.00
CA MET A 1 8.42 9.45 -30.62
C MET A 1 7.33 8.44 -30.33
N SER A 2 7.62 7.42 -29.53
CA SER A 2 6.60 6.47 -29.09
C SER A 2 5.61 7.24 -28.21
N GLN A 3 4.32 7.17 -28.49
CA GLN A 3 3.31 7.75 -27.60
C GLN A 3 3.39 7.04 -26.25
N GLU A 4 3.43 7.81 -25.16
CA GLU A 4 3.35 7.25 -23.80
C GLU A 4 2.00 6.56 -23.60
N SER A 5 2.02 5.44 -22.88
CA SER A 5 0.79 4.70 -22.60
C SER A 5 -0.16 5.52 -21.71
N PRO A 6 -1.49 5.31 -21.78
CA PRO A 6 -2.45 5.93 -20.87
C PRO A 6 -2.12 5.66 -19.40
N TYR A 7 -1.62 4.46 -19.08
CA TYR A 7 -1.13 4.11 -17.75
C TYR A 7 0.05 4.99 -17.30
N THR A 8 1.10 5.12 -18.12
CA THR A 8 2.29 5.92 -17.81
C THR A 8 1.93 7.39 -17.60
N THR A 9 1.03 7.93 -18.44
CA THR A 9 0.55 9.31 -18.32
C THR A 9 -0.20 9.52 -17.01
N LEU A 10 -1.11 8.60 -16.66
CA LEU A 10 -1.88 8.65 -15.42
C LEU A 10 -0.96 8.56 -14.20
N LEU A 11 -0.08 7.55 -14.16
CA LEU A 11 0.84 7.34 -13.05
C LEU A 11 1.73 8.58 -12.81
N SER A 12 2.26 9.16 -13.89
CA SER A 12 3.10 10.37 -13.80
C SER A 12 2.32 11.56 -13.22
N SER A 13 1.02 11.68 -13.52
CA SER A 13 0.17 12.74 -12.96
C SER A 13 -0.13 12.56 -11.46
N LEU A 14 -0.10 11.31 -10.97
CA LEU A 14 -0.38 10.95 -9.58
C LEU A 14 0.86 10.94 -8.68
N LEU A 15 2.07 11.00 -9.25
CA LEU A 15 3.32 11.00 -8.50
C LEU A 15 3.97 12.39 -8.44
N PRO A 16 4.92 12.63 -7.52
CA PRO A 16 5.72 13.84 -7.51
C PRO A 16 6.52 14.01 -8.82
N PRO A 17 6.66 15.23 -9.34
CA PRO A 17 6.27 16.51 -8.73
C PRO A 17 4.81 16.93 -8.96
N SER A 18 4.03 16.20 -9.78
CA SER A 18 2.66 16.59 -10.14
C SER A 18 1.69 16.55 -8.96
N THR A 19 1.80 15.52 -8.13
CA THR A 19 0.98 15.34 -6.93
C THR A 19 1.90 14.96 -5.76
N PRO A 20 1.79 15.60 -4.58
CA PRO A 20 2.62 15.26 -3.43
C PRO A 20 2.27 13.85 -2.91
N HIS A 21 3.30 13.09 -2.53
CA HIS A 21 3.10 11.78 -1.90
C HIS A 21 2.65 11.95 -0.45
N ILE A 22 1.61 11.22 -0.03
CA ILE A 22 1.09 11.26 1.33
C ILE A 22 1.37 9.89 1.99
N PRO A 23 2.33 9.80 2.94
CA PRO A 23 2.68 8.53 3.58
C PRO A 23 1.66 8.08 4.63
N LEU A 24 0.82 8.99 5.11
CA LEU A 24 -0.19 8.79 6.16
C LEU A 24 -1.35 9.76 5.96
N SER A 25 -2.58 9.25 5.95
CA SER A 25 -3.81 10.01 5.71
C SER A 25 -4.38 10.68 6.97
N LEU A 26 -3.76 10.51 8.13
CA LEU A 26 -4.16 11.20 9.35
C LEU A 26 -3.64 12.65 9.37
N PRO A 27 -4.34 13.58 10.07
CA PRO A 27 -5.57 13.38 10.84
C PRO A 27 -6.86 13.38 10.00
N VAL A 28 -6.77 13.48 8.67
CA VAL A 28 -7.93 13.63 7.76
C VAL A 28 -8.19 12.32 7.02
N SER A 29 -8.76 11.32 7.69
CA SER A 29 -9.11 10.05 7.04
C SER A 29 -10.65 9.90 6.91
N PRO A 30 -11.20 9.61 5.72
CA PRO A 30 -10.50 9.45 4.44
C PRO A 30 -10.10 10.79 3.80
N HIS A 31 -8.99 10.79 3.06
CA HIS A 31 -8.59 11.91 2.22
C HIS A 31 -9.49 12.04 0.98
N LYS A 32 -9.57 13.25 0.42
CA LYS A 32 -10.21 13.46 -0.88
C LYS A 32 -9.31 12.95 -2.00
N ALA A 33 -9.85 12.10 -2.86
CA ALA A 33 -9.13 11.60 -4.02
C ALA A 33 -8.64 12.72 -4.96
N HIS A 34 -7.46 12.55 -5.56
CA HIS A 34 -6.88 13.55 -6.48
C HIS A 34 -7.66 13.63 -7.81
N ILE A 35 -8.12 12.49 -8.31
CA ILE A 35 -8.90 12.36 -9.54
C ILE A 35 -10.10 11.41 -9.34
N PRO A 36 -11.13 11.49 -10.21
CA PRO A 36 -12.23 10.54 -10.19
C PRO A 36 -11.74 9.10 -10.43
N ALA A 37 -12.25 8.16 -9.62
CA ALA A 37 -11.93 6.73 -9.68
C ALA A 37 -12.05 6.14 -11.09
N GLN A 38 -13.02 6.60 -11.89
CA GLN A 38 -13.28 6.13 -13.25
C GLN A 38 -12.11 6.32 -14.20
N LYS A 39 -11.25 7.33 -13.97
CA LYS A 39 -10.04 7.53 -14.79
C LYS A 39 -9.04 6.40 -14.60
N ILE A 40 -9.00 5.80 -13.41
CA ILE A 40 -8.16 4.65 -13.10
C ILE A 40 -8.81 3.40 -13.66
N SER A 41 -10.06 3.11 -13.29
CA SER A 41 -10.74 1.87 -13.69
C SER A 41 -10.98 1.75 -15.19
N SER A 42 -11.06 2.86 -15.94
CA SER A 42 -11.14 2.83 -17.41
C SER A 42 -9.91 2.23 -18.10
N LEU A 43 -8.78 2.12 -17.38
CA LEU A 43 -7.57 1.49 -17.90
C LEU A 43 -7.65 -0.04 -17.89
N GLN A 44 -8.60 -0.63 -17.14
CA GLN A 44 -8.81 -2.07 -17.03
C GLN A 44 -7.53 -2.83 -16.66
N LEU A 45 -6.75 -2.29 -15.73
CA LEU A 45 -5.45 -2.89 -15.36
C LEU A 45 -5.66 -4.16 -14.55
N HIS A 46 -4.57 -4.90 -14.32
CA HIS A 46 -4.58 -5.95 -13.32
C HIS A 46 -5.06 -5.37 -11.96
N PRO A 47 -6.02 -6.02 -11.25
CA PRO A 47 -6.65 -5.46 -10.05
C PRO A 47 -5.69 -4.98 -8.96
N VAL A 48 -4.52 -5.60 -8.84
CA VAL A 48 -3.45 -5.17 -7.91
C VAL A 48 -2.83 -3.83 -8.31
N ILE A 49 -2.57 -3.62 -9.60
CA ILE A 49 -2.03 -2.35 -10.11
C ILE A 49 -3.11 -1.26 -9.97
N GLU A 50 -4.36 -1.58 -10.32
CA GLU A 50 -5.50 -0.66 -10.13
C GLU A 50 -5.63 -0.25 -8.65
N SER A 51 -5.54 -1.20 -7.72
CA SER A 51 -5.57 -0.93 -6.28
C SER A 51 -4.44 0.00 -5.84
N ALA A 52 -3.23 -0.18 -6.36
CA ALA A 52 -2.09 0.68 -6.04
C ALA A 52 -2.28 2.11 -6.56
N LEU A 53 -2.85 2.27 -7.76
CA LEU A 53 -3.21 3.57 -8.30
C LEU A 53 -4.29 4.25 -7.45
N HIS A 54 -5.29 3.50 -6.94
CA HIS A 54 -6.28 4.06 -6.02
C HIS A 54 -5.64 4.51 -4.69
N ILE A 55 -4.67 3.76 -4.15
CA ILE A 55 -3.90 4.16 -2.97
C ILE A 55 -3.15 5.48 -3.21
N ILE A 56 -2.42 5.59 -4.32
CA ILE A 56 -1.68 6.82 -4.69
C ILE A 56 -2.66 7.98 -4.94
N ASN A 57 -3.83 7.69 -5.49
CA ASN A 57 -4.91 8.65 -5.70
C ASN A 57 -5.60 9.09 -4.39
N LEU A 58 -5.25 8.51 -3.24
CA LEU A 58 -5.94 8.68 -1.95
C LEU A 58 -7.40 8.21 -1.93
N ASP A 59 -7.77 7.36 -2.89
CA ASP A 59 -9.08 6.72 -2.99
C ASP A 59 -9.05 5.35 -2.28
N LEU A 60 -8.80 5.40 -0.97
CA LEU A 60 -8.67 4.22 -0.13
C LEU A 60 -9.90 3.30 -0.16
N PRO A 61 -11.16 3.80 -0.25
CA PRO A 61 -12.34 2.95 -0.39
C PRO A 61 -12.32 2.06 -1.64
N SER A 62 -11.91 2.61 -2.80
CA SER A 62 -11.79 1.81 -4.03
C SER A 62 -10.67 0.78 -3.93
N ALA A 63 -9.53 1.14 -3.31
CA ALA A 63 -8.44 0.19 -3.05
C ALA A 63 -8.91 -0.97 -2.14
N HIS A 64 -9.57 -0.67 -1.03
CA HIS A 64 -10.19 -1.67 -0.14
C HIS A 64 -11.14 -2.59 -0.89
N PHE A 65 -12.02 -2.00 -1.71
CA PHE A 65 -13.02 -2.75 -2.46
C PHE A 65 -12.39 -3.81 -3.36
N LEU A 66 -11.27 -3.50 -4.02
CA LEU A 66 -10.56 -4.45 -4.88
C LEU A 66 -9.78 -5.47 -4.05
N LEU A 67 -8.95 -5.00 -3.12
CA LEU A 67 -8.03 -5.83 -2.36
C LEU A 67 -8.72 -6.88 -1.51
N ARG A 68 -9.94 -6.62 -1.01
CA ARG A 68 -10.71 -7.59 -0.21
C ARG A 68 -11.01 -8.92 -0.92
N HIS A 69 -10.84 -8.96 -2.24
CA HIS A 69 -11.04 -10.17 -3.02
C HIS A 69 -9.74 -10.91 -3.35
N MET A 70 -8.62 -10.48 -2.77
CA MET A 70 -7.27 -11.01 -2.99
C MET A 70 -6.48 -11.00 -1.66
N GLN A 71 -7.11 -11.44 -0.57
CA GLN A 71 -6.57 -11.37 0.80
C GLN A 71 -5.80 -12.62 1.25
N ALA A 72 -5.64 -13.62 0.38
CA ALA A 72 -5.07 -14.91 0.76
C ALA A 72 -4.08 -15.43 -0.26
N LYS A 73 -3.21 -16.33 0.18
CA LYS A 73 -2.27 -17.04 -0.69
C LYS A 73 -3.03 -17.69 -1.86
N PRO A 74 -2.53 -17.64 -3.09
CA PRO A 74 -1.23 -17.09 -3.49
C PRO A 74 -1.21 -15.60 -3.90
N ALA A 75 -2.17 -14.76 -3.48
CA ALA A 75 -2.28 -13.33 -3.86
C ALA A 75 -1.28 -12.41 -3.11
N TRP A 76 0.01 -12.75 -3.13
CA TRP A 76 1.02 -12.11 -2.29
C TRP A 76 1.16 -10.60 -2.50
N GLU A 77 1.05 -10.13 -3.74
CA GLU A 77 1.12 -8.70 -4.07
C GLU A 77 -0.06 -7.93 -3.48
N ALA A 78 -1.26 -8.50 -3.54
CA ALA A 78 -2.45 -7.91 -2.96
C ALA A 78 -2.42 -7.93 -1.43
N MET A 79 -1.95 -9.03 -0.83
CA MET A 79 -1.75 -9.12 0.63
C MET A 79 -0.74 -8.08 1.11
N TYR A 80 0.36 -7.89 0.38
CA TYR A 80 1.36 -6.87 0.71
C TYR A 80 0.79 -5.45 0.57
N LEU A 81 0.05 -5.20 -0.52
CA LEU A 81 -0.59 -3.90 -0.77
C LEU A 81 -1.67 -3.57 0.27
N HIS A 82 -2.35 -4.57 0.84
CA HIS A 82 -3.23 -4.40 2.01
C HIS A 82 -2.47 -3.84 3.23
N GLY A 83 -1.25 -4.33 3.48
CA GLY A 83 -0.40 -3.79 4.54
C GLY A 83 -0.03 -2.32 4.29
N ILE A 84 0.27 -1.95 3.05
CA ILE A 84 0.51 -0.55 2.66
C ILE A 84 -0.73 0.32 2.89
N LEU A 85 -1.91 -0.18 2.50
CA LEU A 85 -3.19 0.49 2.69
C LEU A 85 -3.45 0.80 4.17
N HIS A 86 -3.39 -0.20 5.04
CA HIS A 86 -3.60 -0.02 6.48
C HIS A 86 -2.57 0.90 7.13
N ARG A 87 -1.31 0.86 6.68
CA ARG A 87 -0.30 1.83 7.15
C ARG A 87 -0.72 3.26 6.81
N ILE A 88 -1.17 3.52 5.57
CA ILE A 88 -1.61 4.86 5.14
C ILE A 88 -2.86 5.31 5.91
N GLU A 89 -3.71 4.38 6.36
CA GLU A 89 -4.86 4.67 7.23
C GLU A 89 -4.45 4.97 8.68
N GLY A 90 -3.23 4.61 9.07
CA GLY A 90 -2.71 4.74 10.44
C GLY A 90 -2.93 3.52 11.33
N ASP A 91 -3.46 2.43 10.77
CA ASP A 91 -3.57 1.12 11.44
C ASP A 91 -2.25 0.35 11.31
N ILE A 92 -1.26 0.79 12.10
CA ILE A 92 0.11 0.30 12.02
C ILE A 92 0.22 -1.17 12.48
N ASP A 93 -0.55 -1.58 13.48
CA ASP A 93 -0.54 -2.95 13.99
C ASP A 93 -0.99 -3.96 12.92
N ASN A 94 -2.06 -3.62 12.19
CA ASN A 94 -2.55 -4.44 11.10
C ASN A 94 -1.57 -4.43 9.91
N ALA A 95 -0.94 -3.28 9.62
CA ALA A 95 0.13 -3.22 8.63
C ALA A 95 1.31 -4.14 8.98
N ARG A 96 1.73 -4.20 10.26
CA ARG A 96 2.78 -5.12 10.74
C ARG A 96 2.38 -6.58 10.55
N ALA A 97 1.13 -6.94 10.82
CA ALA A 97 0.63 -8.29 10.62
C ALA A 97 0.71 -8.70 9.14
N TRP A 98 0.20 -7.86 8.23
CA TRP A 98 0.29 -8.11 6.79
C TRP A 98 1.74 -8.22 6.30
N TYR A 99 2.63 -7.37 6.78
CA TYR A 99 4.05 -7.43 6.41
C TYR A 99 4.70 -8.72 6.89
N GLY A 100 4.36 -9.18 8.10
CA GLY A 100 4.81 -10.47 8.62
C GLY A 100 4.30 -11.65 7.77
N ASP A 101 3.05 -11.60 7.33
CA ASP A 101 2.43 -12.66 6.51
C ASP A 101 3.09 -12.80 5.12
N VAL A 102 3.59 -11.69 4.56
CA VAL A 102 4.19 -11.64 3.22
C VAL A 102 5.71 -11.52 3.22
N GLN A 103 6.38 -11.54 4.37
CA GLN A 103 7.80 -11.21 4.48
C GLN A 103 8.69 -12.09 3.59
N ASP A 104 8.32 -13.36 3.37
CA ASP A 104 9.09 -14.30 2.55
C ASP A 104 8.70 -14.30 1.07
N SER A 105 7.72 -13.49 0.67
CA SER A 105 7.28 -13.38 -0.72
C SER A 105 8.29 -12.61 -1.58
N GLU A 106 8.32 -12.94 -2.87
CA GLU A 106 9.21 -12.30 -3.84
C GLU A 106 8.98 -10.78 -3.94
N VAL A 107 7.71 -10.35 -3.91
CA VAL A 107 7.35 -8.93 -3.96
C VAL A 107 7.90 -8.18 -2.76
N PHE A 108 7.74 -8.71 -1.55
CA PHE A 108 8.22 -8.05 -0.34
C PHE A 108 9.75 -7.94 -0.33
N GLN A 109 10.42 -9.05 -0.67
CA GLN A 109 11.87 -9.09 -0.76
C GLN A 109 12.42 -8.15 -1.82
N THR A 110 11.75 -8.01 -2.97
CA THR A 110 12.16 -7.10 -4.03
C THR A 110 12.02 -5.64 -3.61
N VAL A 111 10.88 -5.29 -3.00
CA VAL A 111 10.59 -3.90 -2.62
C VAL A 111 11.53 -3.39 -1.52
N TRP A 112 11.82 -4.25 -0.55
CA TRP A 112 12.69 -3.93 0.59
C TRP A 112 14.12 -4.42 0.42
N ARG A 113 14.55 -4.79 -0.79
CA ARG A 113 15.93 -5.24 -1.04
C ARG A 113 16.91 -4.10 -0.80
N ASP A 114 18.08 -4.44 -0.28
CA ASP A 114 19.22 -3.53 -0.31
C ASP A 114 19.83 -3.59 -1.70
N ASN A 115 19.89 -2.47 -2.43
CA ASN A 115 20.60 -2.43 -3.70
C ASN A 115 22.10 -2.16 -3.50
N ASP A 116 22.53 -1.71 -2.31
CA ASP A 116 23.91 -1.30 -2.03
C ASP A 116 24.70 -2.38 -1.27
N THR A 117 24.02 -3.26 -0.53
CA THR A 117 24.65 -4.40 0.13
C THR A 117 24.08 -5.69 -0.43
N GLY A 118 24.90 -6.52 -1.09
CA GLY A 118 24.49 -7.82 -1.63
C GLY A 118 24.18 -8.87 -0.53
N SER A 119 23.48 -8.49 0.53
CA SER A 119 23.27 -9.24 1.76
C SER A 119 21.80 -9.66 1.98
N ASN A 120 21.67 -10.78 2.70
CA ASN A 120 20.51 -11.68 2.85
C ASN A 120 19.13 -11.06 3.17
N GLN A 121 18.11 -11.86 2.84
CA GLN A 121 16.68 -11.77 3.16
C GLN A 121 16.34 -11.30 4.59
N SER A 122 17.19 -11.56 5.58
CA SER A 122 17.04 -11.10 6.97
C SER A 122 16.99 -9.58 7.11
N ASN A 123 17.47 -8.81 6.13
CA ASN A 123 17.52 -7.35 6.19
C ASN A 123 16.20 -6.68 5.75
N ALA A 124 15.40 -7.33 4.89
CA ALA A 124 14.21 -6.72 4.30
C ALA A 124 13.12 -6.44 5.34
N ILE A 125 12.78 -7.43 6.18
CA ILE A 125 11.75 -7.28 7.20
C ILE A 125 12.15 -6.30 8.31
N ASP A 126 13.43 -6.28 8.69
CA ASP A 126 13.93 -5.35 9.72
C ASP A 126 13.85 -3.89 9.25
N ARG A 127 14.17 -3.63 7.98
CA ARG A 127 13.97 -2.31 7.35
C ARG A 127 12.51 -1.91 7.33
N ALA A 128 11.63 -2.81 6.90
CA ALA A 128 10.19 -2.54 6.84
C ALA A 128 9.62 -2.24 8.23
N LYS A 129 10.01 -3.03 9.26
CA LYS A 129 9.61 -2.79 10.66
C LYS A 129 10.13 -1.45 11.18
N SER A 130 11.40 -1.14 10.93
CA SER A 130 11.98 0.16 11.32
C SER A 130 11.27 1.33 10.65
N PHE A 131 10.82 1.16 9.40
CA PHE A 131 10.01 2.15 8.73
C PHE A 131 8.62 2.30 9.38
N LEU A 132 7.93 1.19 9.70
CA LEU A 132 6.64 1.24 10.41
C LEU A 132 6.75 1.93 11.78
N ASP A 133 7.84 1.71 12.52
CA ASP A 133 8.11 2.41 13.79
C ASP A 133 8.19 3.93 13.61
N LYS A 134 8.83 4.39 12.53
CA LYS A 134 8.90 5.83 12.21
C LYS A 134 7.54 6.41 11.85
N VAL A 135 6.73 5.67 11.10
CA VAL A 135 5.36 6.09 10.73
C VAL A 135 4.47 6.16 11.96
N GLU A 136 4.60 5.22 12.89
CA GLU A 136 3.88 5.23 14.17
C GLU A 136 4.23 6.42 15.04
N LEU A 137 5.53 6.72 15.19
CA LEU A 137 5.97 7.93 15.90
C LEU A 137 5.42 9.21 15.26
N TYR A 138 5.37 9.27 13.93
CA TYR A 138 4.79 10.41 13.22
C TYR A 138 3.28 10.51 13.46
N LYS A 139 2.54 9.39 13.35
CA LYS A 139 1.11 9.30 13.67
C LYS A 139 0.82 9.85 15.06
N ASP A 140 1.56 9.40 16.06
CA ASP A 140 1.35 9.81 17.46
C ASP A 140 1.63 11.31 17.65
N SER A 141 2.60 11.86 16.92
CA SER A 141 2.89 13.30 16.92
C SER A 141 1.76 14.15 16.31
N LEU A 142 1.03 13.63 15.32
CA LEU A 142 -0.12 14.32 14.71
C LEU A 142 -1.36 14.29 15.60
N LEU A 143 -1.58 13.19 16.33
CA LEU A 143 -2.75 12.99 17.19
C LEU A 143 -2.61 13.63 18.57
N SER A 144 -1.39 13.77 19.07
CA SER A 144 -1.11 14.37 20.38
C SER A 144 -1.26 15.90 20.34
N LYS A 145 -2.37 16.44 20.87
CA LYS A 145 -2.53 17.89 21.13
C LYS A 145 -1.57 18.47 22.18
N LYS A 146 -0.75 17.65 22.83
CA LYS A 146 0.24 18.11 23.81
C LYS A 146 1.54 18.45 23.09
N GLN A 147 1.87 19.75 23.08
CA GLN A 147 3.19 20.27 22.72
C GLN A 147 4.29 19.32 23.24
N ALA A 148 5.11 18.83 22.32
CA ALA A 148 6.23 17.96 22.64
C ALA A 148 7.22 18.72 23.56
N ALA A 149 7.18 18.39 24.85
CA ALA A 149 8.31 18.59 25.74
C ALA A 149 9.37 17.53 25.41
N ASN A 150 10.02 17.65 24.24
CA ASN A 150 11.37 17.14 23.91
C ASN A 150 11.67 17.40 22.42
N PRO A 151 12.58 18.34 22.08
CA PRO A 151 12.91 18.68 20.70
C PRO A 151 13.90 17.71 20.01
N SER A 152 14.27 16.58 20.64
CA SER A 152 15.35 15.69 20.17
C SER A 152 14.90 14.52 19.30
N SER A 153 13.61 14.33 19.05
CA SER A 153 13.06 13.22 18.25
C SER A 153 12.10 13.69 17.17
N SER A 154 12.43 14.77 16.46
CA SER A 154 11.66 15.16 15.26
C SER A 154 11.78 14.04 14.23
N VAL A 155 10.67 13.38 13.93
CA VAL A 155 10.62 12.43 12.81
C VAL A 155 10.99 13.19 11.55
N ASP A 156 11.99 12.71 10.82
CA ASP A 156 12.32 13.23 9.50
C ASP A 156 11.21 12.82 8.52
N VAL A 157 10.22 13.70 8.39
CA VAL A 157 9.02 13.50 7.56
C VAL A 157 9.40 13.38 6.09
N ASP A 158 10.43 14.09 5.63
CA ASP A 158 10.86 14.05 4.24
C ASP A 158 11.47 12.68 3.91
N THR A 159 12.37 12.18 4.75
CA THR A 159 12.92 10.83 4.60
C THR A 159 11.84 9.76 4.70
N MET A 160 10.88 9.90 5.63
CA MET A 160 9.76 8.97 5.76
C MET A 160 8.87 8.98 4.50
N THR A 161 8.53 10.17 4.00
CA THR A 161 7.74 10.36 2.78
C THR A 161 8.46 9.74 1.59
N GLN A 162 9.76 9.98 1.45
CA GLN A 162 10.57 9.41 0.39
C GLN A 162 10.66 7.88 0.49
N THR A 163 10.77 7.33 1.70
CA THR A 163 10.77 5.88 1.92
C THR A 163 9.43 5.27 1.50
N SER A 164 8.31 5.87 1.90
CA SER A 164 6.97 5.43 1.51
C SER A 164 6.76 5.50 -0.01
N LEU A 165 7.24 6.56 -0.66
CA LEU A 165 7.16 6.73 -2.10
C LEU A 165 7.99 5.69 -2.84
N ASN A 166 9.22 5.44 -2.38
CA ASN A 166 10.10 4.44 -2.98
C ASN A 166 9.52 3.03 -2.87
N GLU A 167 8.90 2.70 -1.73
CA GLU A 167 8.21 1.43 -1.54
C GLU A 167 7.09 1.24 -2.57
N LEU A 168 6.20 2.23 -2.74
CA LEU A 168 5.13 2.16 -3.76
C LEU A 168 5.70 2.09 -5.19
N ARG A 169 6.79 2.80 -5.49
CA ARG A 169 7.45 2.75 -6.79
C ARG A 169 8.04 1.37 -7.09
N HIS A 170 8.75 0.78 -6.13
CA HIS A 170 9.29 -0.57 -6.30
C HIS A 170 8.15 -1.60 -6.40
N PHE A 171 7.09 -1.43 -5.62
CA PHE A 171 5.91 -2.30 -5.69
C PHE A 171 5.26 -2.26 -7.06
N LEU A 172 5.01 -1.06 -7.60
CA LEU A 172 4.47 -0.88 -8.94
C LEU A 172 5.40 -1.46 -9.99
N SER A 173 6.70 -1.16 -9.93
CA SER A 173 7.67 -1.71 -10.88
C SER A 173 7.70 -3.24 -10.88
N PHE A 174 7.59 -3.87 -9.72
CA PHE A 174 7.45 -5.32 -9.61
C PHE A 174 6.16 -5.81 -10.28
N CYS A 175 5.03 -5.19 -9.98
CA CYS A 175 3.73 -5.57 -10.55
C CYS A 175 3.65 -5.33 -12.05
N GLU A 176 4.21 -4.23 -12.55
CA GLU A 176 4.34 -3.91 -13.98
C GLU A 176 5.14 -4.99 -14.71
N SER A 177 6.28 -5.41 -14.13
CA SER A 177 7.09 -6.48 -14.70
C SER A 177 6.38 -7.84 -14.68
N LYS A 178 5.55 -8.10 -13.67
CA LYS A 178 4.89 -9.40 -13.47
C LYS A 178 3.59 -9.54 -14.27
N PHE A 179 2.77 -8.50 -14.29
CA PHE A 179 1.41 -8.52 -14.84
C PHE A 179 1.26 -7.74 -16.15
N GLY A 180 2.21 -6.86 -16.47
CA GLY A 180 2.08 -5.90 -17.55
C GLY A 180 1.10 -4.77 -17.20
N THR A 181 0.97 -3.83 -18.13
CA THR A 181 0.11 -2.63 -18.00
C THR A 181 -0.94 -2.54 -19.10
N ASP A 182 -1.09 -3.60 -19.89
CA ASP A 182 -2.10 -3.69 -20.93
C ASP A 182 -3.48 -3.97 -20.31
N PRO A 183 -4.57 -3.50 -20.95
CA PRO A 183 -5.93 -3.79 -20.49
C PRO A 183 -6.20 -5.30 -20.35
N VAL A 184 -6.70 -5.70 -19.18
CA VAL A 184 -7.12 -7.06 -18.83
C VAL A 184 -8.64 -7.14 -19.01
N THR A 185 -9.07 -7.81 -20.08
CA THR A 185 -10.50 -7.96 -20.40
C THR A 185 -11.21 -9.02 -19.56
N ASP A 186 -10.46 -9.95 -18.96
CA ASP A 186 -10.98 -10.96 -18.03
C ASP A 186 -10.00 -11.16 -16.87
N ALA A 187 -10.31 -10.54 -15.73
CA ALA A 187 -9.53 -10.68 -14.51
C ALA A 187 -10.07 -11.77 -13.58
N SER A 188 -11.09 -12.56 -13.97
CA SER A 188 -11.82 -13.48 -13.07
C SER A 188 -10.91 -14.50 -12.36
N SER A 189 -9.84 -14.94 -13.01
CA SER A 189 -8.83 -15.86 -12.45
C SER A 189 -7.90 -15.22 -11.40
N VAL A 190 -7.87 -13.88 -11.32
CA VAL A 190 -7.08 -13.12 -10.33
C VAL A 190 -7.79 -13.06 -8.97
N TRP A 191 -9.12 -13.20 -8.95
CA TRP A 191 -9.92 -13.10 -7.73
C TRP A 191 -9.74 -14.35 -6.88
N ILE A 192 -8.77 -14.30 -5.97
CA ILE A 192 -8.54 -15.32 -4.95
C ILE A 192 -9.43 -14.95 -3.76
N SER A 193 -10.75 -15.13 -3.95
CA SER A 193 -11.71 -15.04 -2.86
C SER A 193 -11.43 -16.17 -1.88
N MET A 194 -11.48 -15.88 -0.57
CA MET A 194 -11.58 -16.88 0.50
C MET A 194 -12.89 -17.66 0.32
N GLY A 195 -12.88 -18.59 -0.64
CA GLY A 195 -14.04 -19.36 -1.06
C GLY A 195 -14.68 -20.05 0.15
N ASP A 196 -15.89 -19.61 0.46
CA ASP A 196 -16.93 -20.28 1.24
C ASP A 196 -16.69 -20.65 2.71
N LYS A 197 -15.47 -20.56 3.27
CA LYS A 197 -15.23 -20.89 4.69
C LYS A 197 -15.12 -19.71 5.65
N HIS A 198 -14.94 -18.48 5.16
CA HIS A 198 -14.65 -17.32 6.01
C HIS A 198 -15.34 -16.02 5.53
N LYS A 199 -16.49 -16.12 4.85
CA LYS A 199 -17.25 -14.95 4.36
C LYS A 199 -17.60 -13.96 5.47
N ASP A 200 -17.92 -14.47 6.66
CA ASP A 200 -18.30 -13.65 7.81
C ASP A 200 -17.09 -12.92 8.42
N GLN A 201 -15.92 -13.56 8.46
CA GLN A 201 -14.66 -12.92 8.89
C GLN A 201 -14.21 -11.85 7.88
N ALA A 202 -14.33 -12.12 6.58
CA ALA A 202 -14.02 -11.13 5.54
C ALA A 202 -14.97 -9.92 5.60
N ALA A 203 -16.24 -10.11 5.97
CA ALA A 203 -17.20 -9.02 6.15
C ALA A 203 -16.90 -8.15 7.39
N GLN A 204 -16.50 -8.77 8.51
CA GLN A 204 -16.13 -8.07 9.75
C GLN A 204 -14.87 -7.21 9.57
N MET A 205 -13.93 -7.63 8.73
CA MET A 205 -12.73 -6.87 8.39
C MET A 205 -13.01 -5.58 7.60
N ILE A 206 -14.19 -5.45 6.95
CA ILE A 206 -14.54 -4.32 6.07
C ILE A 206 -15.23 -3.18 6.84
N THR A 207 -15.96 -3.49 7.92
CA THR A 207 -16.85 -2.51 8.56
C THR A 207 -16.24 -1.72 9.72
N GLY A 208 -14.93 -1.89 10.02
CA GLY A 208 -14.28 -1.17 11.13
C GLY A 208 -15.00 -1.34 12.47
N GLY A 209 -15.72 -2.45 12.63
CA GLY A 209 -16.57 -2.74 13.78
C GLY A 209 -15.93 -3.84 14.62
N GLU A 210 -15.29 -3.41 15.71
CA GLU A 210 -14.84 -4.19 16.87
C GLU A 210 -13.91 -5.39 16.62
N GLY A 211 -12.68 -5.26 17.12
CA GLY A 211 -11.93 -6.40 17.66
C GLY A 211 -10.80 -6.91 16.78
N TRP A 212 -9.58 -6.67 17.27
CA TRP A 212 -8.35 -7.44 17.07
C TRP A 212 -8.50 -8.80 16.37
N ARG A 213 -7.60 -9.10 15.41
CA ARG A 213 -7.34 -10.49 14.98
C ARG A 213 -6.96 -11.30 16.23
N GLU A 214 -7.85 -12.16 16.72
CA GLU A 214 -7.47 -13.27 17.58
C GLU A 214 -6.92 -14.40 16.70
N PHE A 215 -5.76 -14.92 17.10
CA PHE A 215 -5.05 -16.02 16.45
C PHE A 215 -5.65 -17.39 16.83
#